data_AF-A0A401M755-F1
#
_entry.id   AF-A0A401M755-F1
#
_cell.length_a   1.000
_cell.length_b   1.000
_cell.length_c   1.000
_cell.angle_alpha   90.00
_cell.angle_beta   90.00
_cell.angle_gamma   90.00
#
_symmetry.space_group_name_H-M   'P 1'
#
loop_
_entity.id
_entity.type
_entity.pdbx_description
1 polymer ?
#
loop_
_entity_poly.entity_id
_entity_poly.type
_entity_poly.pdbx_seq_one_letter_code
_entity_poly.pdbx_strand_id
1 'polypeptide(L)'
;MGVGFHSGMVDENAHVRLGGYPGAFRDVLGVITDELFPLLPGETTGLAGEVPPGATADLWSERVRLTGARAVATFADGSPAGHPAVTRHHHGRGTAWYLATHPAPDTLAGLLHRIVREAGVTPEHEAPNGVVVVRRRGSEADYLFLIDHAGKGAEAPADGVELLTGTPVTGTVTIPPGGVAVVREPH
;
A
#
# COMPACT_ATOMS: atom_id res chain seq x y z
N MET A 1 -4.56 7.73 -4.78
CA MET A 1 -5.02 6.40 -5.27
C MET A 1 -3.80 5.63 -5.73
N GLY A 2 -3.66 4.35 -5.38
CA GLY A 2 -2.62 3.47 -5.92
C GLY A 2 -3.25 2.36 -6.75
N VAL A 3 -2.68 2.08 -7.93
CA VAL A 3 -3.16 1.07 -8.87
C VAL A 3 -1.98 0.18 -9.28
N GLY A 4 -2.19 -1.13 -9.25
CA GLY A 4 -1.20 -2.11 -9.69
C GLY A 4 -1.30 -2.43 -11.18
N PHE A 5 -0.31 -3.18 -11.66
CA PHE A 5 -0.20 -3.63 -13.04
C PHE A 5 -1.42 -4.41 -13.54
N HIS A 6 -1.57 -4.52 -14.86
CA HIS A 6 -2.67 -5.26 -15.50
C HIS A 6 -4.09 -4.79 -15.11
N SER A 7 -4.22 -3.57 -14.57
CA SER A 7 -5.50 -2.99 -14.16
C SER A 7 -6.23 -2.30 -15.30
N GLY A 8 -7.58 -2.26 -15.23
CA GLY A 8 -8.40 -1.43 -16.12
C GLY A 8 -8.44 -1.86 -17.59
N MET A 9 -8.02 -3.10 -17.90
CA MET A 9 -7.93 -3.61 -19.26
C MET A 9 -9.27 -4.00 -19.90
N VAL A 10 -10.22 -4.51 -19.10
CA VAL A 10 -11.50 -5.01 -19.59
C VAL A 10 -12.70 -4.29 -18.97
N ASP A 11 -13.86 -4.38 -19.61
CA ASP A 11 -15.14 -3.98 -19.05
C ASP A 11 -15.80 -5.11 -18.24
N GLU A 12 -17.00 -4.86 -17.71
CA GLU A 12 -17.79 -5.81 -16.92
C GLU A 12 -18.19 -7.08 -17.69
N ASN A 13 -18.06 -7.07 -19.03
CA ASN A 13 -18.34 -8.20 -19.92
C ASN A 13 -17.06 -8.86 -20.44
N ALA A 14 -15.89 -8.54 -19.86
CA ALA A 14 -14.57 -9.02 -20.28
C ALA A 14 -14.15 -8.57 -21.70
N HIS A 15 -14.75 -7.51 -22.25
CA HIS A 15 -14.26 -6.93 -23.50
C HIS A 15 -13.07 -6.01 -23.25
N VAL A 16 -12.06 -6.12 -24.09
CA VAL A 16 -10.86 -5.26 -24.04
C VAL A 16 -11.26 -3.80 -24.29
N ARG A 17 -10.84 -2.93 -23.37
CA ARG A 17 -10.92 -1.47 -23.55
C ARG A 17 -9.86 -1.03 -24.53
N LEU A 18 -10.28 -0.60 -25.72
CA LEU A 18 -9.39 -0.16 -26.79
C LEU A 18 -8.71 1.18 -26.46
N GLY A 19 -7.60 1.46 -27.16
CA GLY A 19 -6.87 2.73 -27.04
C GLY A 19 -5.74 2.74 -26.02
N GLY A 20 -5.23 1.56 -25.64
CA GLY A 20 -4.06 1.37 -24.78
C GLY A 20 -4.39 1.19 -23.29
N TYR A 21 -3.55 0.44 -22.59
CA TYR A 21 -3.74 0.11 -21.18
C TYR A 21 -3.10 1.19 -20.29
N PRO A 22 -3.54 1.40 -19.03
CA PRO A 22 -4.56 0.67 -18.26
C PRO A 22 -6.01 1.12 -18.54
N GLY A 23 -6.32 1.44 -19.80
CA GLY A 23 -7.68 1.53 -20.32
C GLY A 23 -8.54 2.51 -19.54
N ALA A 24 -9.41 1.97 -18.68
CA ALA A 24 -10.29 2.74 -17.80
C ALA A 24 -9.56 3.80 -16.95
N PHE A 25 -8.28 3.59 -16.64
CA PHE A 25 -7.53 4.44 -15.71
C PHE A 25 -6.46 5.32 -16.38
N ARG A 26 -6.30 5.26 -17.72
CA ARG A 26 -5.17 5.90 -18.42
C ARG A 26 -5.05 7.41 -18.13
N ASP A 27 -6.19 8.12 -18.14
CA ASP A 27 -6.22 9.59 -18.01
C ASP A 27 -5.92 10.01 -16.56
N VAL A 28 -6.51 9.31 -15.59
CA VAL A 28 -6.24 9.54 -14.15
C VAL A 28 -4.80 9.20 -13.80
N LEU A 29 -4.26 8.10 -14.33
CA LEU A 29 -2.91 7.65 -14.05
C LEU A 29 -1.84 8.40 -14.86
N GLY A 30 -2.22 9.10 -15.95
CA GLY A 30 -1.29 9.86 -16.78
C GLY A 30 -0.25 8.97 -17.49
N VAL A 31 -0.64 7.74 -17.83
CA VAL A 31 0.22 6.74 -18.47
C VAL A 31 -0.54 5.97 -19.55
N ILE A 32 0.22 5.39 -20.47
CA ILE A 32 -0.26 4.42 -21.44
C ILE A 32 0.79 3.31 -21.62
N THR A 33 0.36 2.06 -21.70
CA THR A 33 1.19 0.92 -22.08
C THR A 33 0.59 0.22 -23.30
N ASP A 34 1.47 -0.22 -24.18
CA ASP A 34 1.15 -0.99 -25.38
C ASP A 34 1.70 -2.41 -25.35
N GLU A 35 2.60 -2.74 -24.40
CA GLU A 35 3.28 -4.02 -24.37
C GLU A 35 3.57 -4.49 -22.94
N LEU A 36 3.37 -5.78 -22.71
CA LEU A 36 3.51 -6.45 -21.42
C LEU A 36 4.64 -7.47 -21.51
N PHE A 37 5.48 -7.53 -20.49
CA PHE A 37 6.61 -8.46 -20.38
C PHE A 37 6.55 -9.17 -19.01
N PRO A 38 5.64 -10.13 -18.83
CA PRO A 38 5.63 -10.96 -17.62
C PRO A 38 6.97 -11.68 -17.44
N LEU A 39 7.42 -11.78 -16.18
CA LEU A 39 8.67 -12.47 -15.85
C LEU A 39 8.39 -13.95 -15.57
N LEU A 40 9.35 -14.83 -15.90
CA LEU A 40 9.23 -16.25 -15.57
C LEU A 40 9.35 -16.48 -14.05
N PRO A 41 8.87 -17.61 -13.52
CA PRO A 41 9.05 -17.95 -12.12
C PRO A 41 10.53 -17.91 -11.70
N GLY A 42 10.84 -17.12 -10.67
CA GLY A 42 12.19 -16.93 -10.14
C GLY A 42 13.02 -15.85 -10.85
N GLU A 43 12.53 -15.28 -11.95
CA GLU A 43 13.16 -14.11 -12.56
C GLU A 43 12.82 -12.83 -11.80
N THR A 44 13.79 -11.92 -11.76
CA THR A 44 13.66 -10.60 -11.16
C THR A 44 14.25 -9.56 -12.10
N THR A 45 13.76 -8.33 -11.99
CA THR A 45 14.32 -7.15 -12.68
C THR A 45 14.70 -6.09 -11.65
N GLY A 46 15.78 -5.35 -11.91
CA GLY A 46 16.19 -4.22 -11.07
C GLY A 46 15.28 -3.01 -11.26
N LEU A 47 15.14 -2.21 -10.19
CA LEU A 47 14.49 -0.90 -10.22
C LEU A 47 15.50 0.20 -9.87
N ALA A 48 15.46 1.29 -10.64
CA ALA A 48 16.30 2.46 -10.42
C ALA A 48 15.45 3.73 -10.24
N GLY A 49 15.99 4.75 -9.59
CA GLY A 49 15.32 6.04 -9.36
C GLY A 49 15.09 6.34 -7.89
N GLU A 50 13.93 6.89 -7.55
CA GLU A 50 13.54 7.25 -6.18
C GLU A 50 13.01 6.02 -5.40
N VAL A 51 13.82 4.96 -5.37
CA VAL A 51 13.61 3.70 -4.65
C VAL A 51 14.92 3.29 -3.94
N PRO A 52 14.89 2.39 -2.95
CA PRO A 52 16.12 1.93 -2.30
C PRO A 52 17.14 1.35 -3.30
N PRO A 53 18.45 1.53 -3.07
CA PRO A 53 19.47 0.88 -3.88
C PRO A 53 19.31 -0.64 -3.88
N GLY A 54 19.41 -1.27 -5.05
CA GLY A 54 19.19 -2.71 -5.20
C GLY A 54 17.72 -3.13 -5.11
N ALA A 55 16.77 -2.20 -5.20
CA ALA A 55 15.35 -2.52 -5.33
C ALA A 55 15.12 -3.41 -6.55
N THR A 56 14.27 -4.42 -6.38
CA THR A 56 13.90 -5.38 -7.43
C THR A 56 12.39 -5.51 -7.53
N ALA A 57 11.95 -6.11 -8.62
CA ALA A 57 10.59 -6.54 -8.86
C ALA A 57 10.57 -7.90 -9.56
N ASP A 58 9.45 -8.59 -9.49
CA ASP A 58 9.23 -9.88 -10.15
C ASP A 58 7.84 -9.90 -10.82
N LEU A 59 7.45 -11.08 -11.33
CA LEU A 59 6.13 -11.44 -11.86
C LEU A 59 5.69 -10.69 -13.14
N TRP A 60 5.85 -9.37 -13.19
CA TRP A 60 5.25 -8.52 -14.18
C TRP A 60 6.13 -7.32 -14.53
N SER A 61 6.18 -6.94 -15.79
CA SER A 61 6.71 -5.66 -16.22
C SER A 61 5.96 -5.15 -17.46
N GLU A 62 5.90 -3.84 -17.65
CA GLU A 62 5.18 -3.21 -18.76
C GLU A 62 6.03 -2.11 -19.39
N ARG A 63 5.92 -1.95 -20.71
CA ARG A 63 6.53 -0.79 -21.38
C ARG A 63 5.60 0.41 -21.28
N VAL A 64 5.74 1.14 -20.17
CA VAL A 64 4.97 2.36 -19.91
C VAL A 64 5.52 3.55 -20.70
N ARG A 65 4.60 4.36 -21.25
CA ARG A 65 4.84 5.72 -21.73
C ARG A 65 4.06 6.71 -20.86
N LEU A 66 4.70 7.82 -20.54
CA LEU A 66 4.10 8.88 -19.72
C LEU A 66 3.26 9.80 -20.61
N THR A 67 2.04 10.13 -20.17
CA THR A 67 1.12 11.08 -20.85
C THR A 67 0.76 12.27 -19.95
N GLY A 68 1.47 12.45 -18.84
CA GLY A 68 1.26 13.49 -17.84
C GLY A 68 1.85 13.12 -16.48
N ALA A 69 2.00 11.82 -16.22
CA ALA A 69 2.69 11.31 -15.04
C ALA A 69 4.19 11.60 -15.07
N ARG A 70 4.82 11.51 -13.90
CA ARG A 70 6.27 11.51 -13.69
C ARG A 70 6.71 10.11 -13.26
N ALA A 71 7.83 9.64 -13.80
CA ALA A 71 8.49 8.45 -13.31
C ALA A 71 9.10 8.70 -11.90
N VAL A 72 8.78 7.79 -10.97
CA VAL A 72 9.40 7.70 -9.64
C VAL A 72 10.51 6.65 -9.68
N ALA A 73 10.27 5.53 -10.36
CA ALA A 73 11.26 4.51 -10.64
C ALA A 73 11.14 4.00 -12.08
N THR A 74 12.23 3.47 -12.61
CA THR A 74 12.35 2.85 -13.94
C THR A 74 12.91 1.44 -13.83
N PHE A 75 12.57 0.57 -14.78
CA PHE A 75 13.24 -0.73 -14.91
C PHE A 75 14.72 -0.52 -15.24
N ALA A 76 15.61 -1.21 -14.53
CA ALA A 76 17.05 -1.10 -14.71
C ALA A 76 17.58 -2.04 -15.82
N ASP A 77 16.85 -3.11 -16.11
CA ASP A 77 17.25 -4.19 -17.02
C ASP A 77 16.02 -4.82 -17.69
N GLY A 78 16.27 -5.85 -18.52
CA GLY A 78 15.23 -6.56 -19.26
C GLY A 78 14.67 -5.79 -20.46
N SER A 79 13.61 -6.33 -21.06
CA SER A 79 12.95 -5.73 -22.23
C SER A 79 12.43 -4.29 -22.01
N PRO A 80 11.86 -3.92 -20.84
CA PRO A 80 11.42 -2.56 -20.59
C PRO A 80 12.50 -1.68 -19.94
N ALA A 81 13.79 -2.03 -20.01
CA ALA A 81 14.86 -1.22 -19.41
C ALA A 81 14.76 0.27 -19.79
N GLY A 82 14.89 1.15 -18.80
CA GLY A 82 14.73 2.59 -18.94
C GLY A 82 13.28 3.10 -18.98
N HIS A 83 12.28 2.22 -19.13
CA HIS A 83 10.87 2.63 -19.04
C HIS A 83 10.41 2.77 -17.57
N PRO A 84 9.39 3.60 -17.31
CA PRO A 84 8.84 3.78 -15.97
C PRO A 84 8.26 2.49 -15.40
N ALA A 85 8.70 2.13 -14.19
CA ALA A 85 8.18 1.00 -13.41
C ALA A 85 7.20 1.48 -12.32
N VAL A 86 7.44 2.67 -11.77
CA VAL A 86 6.55 3.32 -10.81
C VAL A 86 6.36 4.77 -11.23
N THR A 87 5.12 5.22 -11.31
CA THR A 87 4.78 6.59 -11.72
C THR A 87 3.85 7.27 -10.73
N ARG A 88 3.86 8.60 -10.74
CA ARG A 88 2.88 9.43 -10.03
C ARG A 88 2.33 10.52 -10.94
N HIS A 89 1.05 10.82 -10.80
CA HIS A 89 0.35 11.83 -11.59
C HIS A 89 -0.54 12.69 -10.69
N HIS A 90 -0.39 14.02 -10.77
CA HIS A 90 -1.34 14.93 -10.17
C HIS A 90 -2.55 15.07 -11.09
N HIS A 91 -3.73 14.72 -10.59
CA HIS A 91 -4.97 14.76 -11.37
C HIS A 91 -6.09 15.38 -10.52
N GLY A 92 -6.59 16.53 -10.96
CA GLY A 92 -7.50 17.35 -10.16
C GLY A 92 -6.84 17.79 -8.85
N ARG A 93 -7.47 17.46 -7.72
CA ARG A 93 -6.96 17.80 -6.36
C ARG A 93 -6.16 16.66 -5.70
N GLY A 94 -5.95 15.55 -6.41
CA GLY A 94 -5.34 14.34 -5.85
C GLY A 94 -4.10 13.89 -6.61
N THR A 95 -3.48 12.84 -6.07
CA THR A 95 -2.34 12.16 -6.70
C THR A 95 -2.69 10.69 -6.94
N ALA A 96 -2.44 10.23 -8.16
CA ALA A 96 -2.58 8.85 -8.56
C ALA A 96 -1.19 8.21 -8.77
N TRP A 97 -1.03 6.97 -8.32
CA TRP A 97 0.20 6.19 -8.41
C TRP A 97 -0.06 4.93 -9.23
N TYR A 98 0.84 4.62 -10.16
CA TYR A 98 0.80 3.38 -10.93
C TYR A 98 2.08 2.59 -10.74
N LEU A 99 1.93 1.32 -10.36
CA LEU A 99 3.02 0.36 -10.24
C LEU A 99 2.90 -0.61 -11.42
N ALA A 100 3.74 -0.45 -12.43
CA ALA A 100 3.75 -1.24 -13.67
C ALA A 100 4.46 -2.59 -13.51
N THR A 101 4.59 -3.07 -12.28
CA THR A 101 5.33 -4.26 -11.88
C THR A 101 4.91 -4.68 -10.47
N HIS A 102 5.39 -5.82 -9.99
CA HIS A 102 5.26 -6.28 -8.62
C HIS A 102 6.58 -6.06 -7.86
N PRO A 103 6.74 -4.94 -7.11
CA PRO A 103 7.98 -4.66 -6.40
C PRO A 103 8.21 -5.66 -5.27
N ALA A 104 9.48 -5.94 -4.96
CA ALA A 104 9.85 -6.73 -3.80
C ALA A 104 9.28 -6.10 -2.50
N PRO A 105 8.98 -6.91 -1.47
CA PRO A 105 8.24 -6.47 -0.28
C PRO A 105 8.76 -5.18 0.37
N ASP A 106 10.08 -5.06 0.56
CA ASP A 106 10.69 -3.86 1.16
C ASP A 106 10.53 -2.61 0.29
N THR A 107 10.60 -2.77 -1.03
CA THR A 107 10.39 -1.68 -1.99
C THR A 107 8.93 -1.26 -1.98
N LEU A 108 7.99 -2.22 -1.99
CA LEU A 108 6.57 -1.94 -1.89
C LEU A 108 6.22 -1.24 -0.57
N ALA A 109 6.76 -1.70 0.56
CA ALA A 109 6.55 -1.08 1.87
C ALA A 109 7.05 0.38 1.88
N GLY A 110 8.24 0.64 1.34
CA GLY A 110 8.78 2.00 1.22
C GLY A 110 7.91 2.91 0.34
N LEU A 111 7.41 2.39 -0.78
CA LEU A 111 6.48 3.12 -1.66
C LEU A 111 5.15 3.42 -0.96
N LEU A 112 4.57 2.46 -0.24
CA LEU A 112 3.33 2.65 0.51
C LEU A 112 3.51 3.67 1.65
N HIS A 113 4.60 3.61 2.40
CA HIS A 113 4.94 4.62 3.41
C HIS A 113 5.03 6.01 2.81
N ARG A 114 5.65 6.13 1.63
CA ARG A 114 5.73 7.40 0.91
C ARG A 114 4.34 7.90 0.49
N ILE A 115 3.51 7.03 -0.07
CA ILE A 115 2.14 7.37 -0.52
C ILE A 115 1.30 7.86 0.67
N VAL A 116 1.33 7.14 1.80
CA VAL A 116 0.62 7.49 3.04
C VAL A 116 1.08 8.85 3.58
N ARG A 117 2.41 9.05 3.67
CA ARG A 117 3.00 10.32 4.13
C ARG A 117 2.62 11.49 3.23
N GLU A 118 2.71 11.33 1.91
CA GLU A 118 2.36 12.39 0.95
C GLU A 118 0.85 12.68 0.92
N ALA A 119 0.01 11.71 1.27
CA ALA A 119 -1.42 11.91 1.45
C ALA A 119 -1.79 12.59 2.79
N GLY A 120 -0.82 12.80 3.69
CA GLY A 120 -1.07 13.38 5.02
C GLY A 120 -1.83 12.43 5.96
N VAL A 121 -1.79 11.13 5.68
CA VAL A 121 -2.44 10.11 6.53
C VAL A 121 -1.49 9.75 7.66
N THR A 122 -1.96 9.90 8.90
CA THR A 122 -1.24 9.50 10.11
C THR A 122 -1.95 8.33 10.77
N PRO A 123 -1.22 7.46 11.51
CA PRO A 123 -1.86 6.49 12.39
C PRO A 123 -2.79 7.22 13.35
N GLU A 124 -3.97 6.66 13.57
CA GLU A 124 -4.91 7.17 14.56
C GLU A 124 -4.46 6.85 15.99
N HIS A 125 -3.64 5.80 16.14
CA HIS A 125 -3.24 5.26 17.42
C HIS A 125 -1.82 4.69 17.31
N GLU A 126 -1.01 4.92 18.33
CA GLU A 126 0.37 4.45 18.39
C GLU A 126 0.42 3.03 18.96
N ALA A 127 1.09 2.12 18.24
CA ALA A 127 1.35 0.78 18.74
C ALA A 127 2.72 0.27 18.26
N PRO A 128 3.35 -0.64 19.02
CA PRO A 128 4.58 -1.30 18.58
C PRO A 128 4.40 -2.08 17.27
N ASN A 129 5.51 -2.25 16.53
CA ASN A 129 5.48 -3.04 15.30
C ASN A 129 5.00 -4.48 15.55
N GLY A 130 4.14 -4.98 14.67
CA GLY A 130 3.50 -6.29 14.81
C GLY A 130 2.16 -6.26 15.56
N VAL A 131 1.77 -5.13 16.14
CA VAL A 131 0.43 -4.91 16.68
C VAL A 131 -0.46 -4.28 15.62
N VAL A 132 -1.56 -4.96 15.29
CA VAL A 132 -2.62 -4.38 14.46
C VAL A 132 -3.56 -3.60 15.35
N VAL A 133 -3.83 -2.36 14.96
CA VAL A 133 -4.77 -1.46 15.66
C VAL A 133 -6.00 -1.23 14.79
N VAL A 134 -7.18 -1.48 15.35
CA VAL A 134 -8.46 -1.19 14.71
C VAL A 134 -9.36 -0.44 15.68
N ARG A 135 -9.89 0.71 15.26
CA ARG A 135 -10.92 1.42 16.03
C ARG A 135 -12.29 1.27 15.39
N ARG A 136 -13.28 0.85 16.18
CA ARG A 136 -14.69 0.88 15.81
C ARG A 136 -15.38 1.96 16.64
N ARG A 137 -16.01 2.92 15.97
CA ARG A 137 -16.73 4.02 16.63
C ARG A 137 -18.20 3.66 16.79
N GLY A 138 -18.70 3.74 18.02
CA GLY A 138 -20.12 3.57 18.37
C GLY A 138 -20.78 4.91 18.68
N SER A 139 -22.06 4.89 19.08
CA SER A 139 -22.80 6.10 19.49
C SER A 139 -22.50 6.55 20.92
N GLU A 140 -22.02 5.65 21.78
CA GLU A 140 -21.77 5.92 23.21
C GLU A 140 -20.32 5.69 23.64
N ALA A 141 -19.54 5.01 22.79
CA ALA A 141 -18.14 4.68 23.06
C ALA A 141 -17.46 4.24 21.76
N ASP A 142 -16.13 4.37 21.77
CA ASP A 142 -15.24 3.77 20.79
C ASP A 142 -14.65 2.46 21.35
N TYR A 143 -14.25 1.58 20.45
CA TYR A 143 -13.67 0.28 20.77
C TYR A 143 -12.35 0.13 20.04
N LEU A 144 -11.27 0.13 20.82
CA LEU A 144 -9.89 -0.04 20.36
C LEU A 144 -9.50 -1.52 20.45
N PHE A 145 -9.30 -2.15 19.30
CA PHE A 145 -8.80 -3.52 19.19
C PHE A 145 -7.30 -3.48 18.93
N LEU A 146 -6.53 -4.16 19.78
CA LEU A 146 -5.09 -4.29 19.68
C LEU A 146 -4.75 -5.77 19.58
N ILE A 147 -4.16 -6.18 18.46
CA ILE A 147 -3.93 -7.59 18.12
C ILE A 147 -2.43 -7.82 17.90
N ASP A 148 -1.80 -8.63 18.75
CA ASP A 148 -0.39 -8.99 18.59
C ASP A 148 -0.22 -10.14 17.58
N HIS A 149 0.25 -9.82 16.38
CA HIS A 149 0.64 -10.81 15.37
C HIS A 149 2.12 -11.18 15.45
N ALA A 150 2.95 -10.43 16.21
CA ALA A 150 4.35 -10.76 16.41
C ALA A 150 4.56 -11.89 17.42
N GLY A 151 3.57 -12.15 18.28
CA GLY A 151 3.61 -13.24 19.26
C GLY A 151 4.54 -12.96 20.44
N LYS A 152 4.88 -11.70 20.69
CA LYS A 152 5.87 -11.27 21.70
C LYS A 152 5.23 -10.54 22.87
N GLY A 153 3.96 -10.20 22.75
CA GLY A 153 3.27 -9.29 23.64
C GLY A 153 3.68 -7.85 23.36
N ALA A 154 2.86 -6.91 23.84
CA ALA A 154 3.11 -5.50 23.66
C ALA A 154 2.42 -4.67 24.74
N GLU A 155 2.82 -3.40 24.82
CA GLU A 155 2.11 -2.37 25.55
C GLU A 155 1.73 -1.27 24.56
N ALA A 156 0.53 -0.72 24.70
CA ALA A 156 0.06 0.38 23.86
C ALA A 156 -0.74 1.39 24.68
N PRO A 157 -0.73 2.69 24.32
CA PRO A 157 -1.48 3.71 25.03
C PRO A 157 -2.99 3.43 24.98
N ALA A 158 -3.70 3.52 26.09
CA ALA A 158 -5.16 3.40 26.10
C ALA A 158 -5.75 3.89 27.43
N ASP A 159 -7.00 4.38 27.38
CA ASP A 159 -7.77 4.77 28.55
C ASP A 159 -9.20 4.21 28.45
N GLY A 160 -9.72 3.62 29.52
CA GLY A 160 -11.09 3.08 29.51
C GLY A 160 -11.22 1.78 30.26
N VAL A 161 -11.94 0.82 29.68
CA VAL A 161 -12.12 -0.52 30.27
C VAL A 161 -11.68 -1.58 29.26
N GLU A 162 -10.73 -2.42 29.64
CA GLU A 162 -10.37 -3.61 28.87
C GLU A 162 -11.48 -4.66 29.05
N LEU A 163 -12.15 -5.02 27.95
CA LEU A 163 -13.41 -5.77 27.97
C LEU A 163 -13.23 -7.27 28.21
N LEU A 164 -12.05 -7.85 27.93
CA LEU A 164 -11.82 -9.28 28.11
C LEU A 164 -11.53 -9.65 29.58
N THR A 165 -11.02 -8.69 30.34
CA THR A 165 -10.65 -8.81 31.75
C THR A 165 -11.58 -8.02 32.67
N GLY A 166 -12.30 -7.02 32.13
CA GLY A 166 -13.14 -6.10 32.90
C GLY A 166 -12.33 -5.06 33.67
N THR A 167 -11.04 -4.90 33.38
CA THR A 167 -10.13 -4.05 34.16
C THR A 167 -10.12 -2.62 33.63
N PRO A 168 -10.24 -1.60 34.50
CA PRO A 168 -9.96 -0.22 34.11
C PRO A 168 -8.52 -0.05 33.63
N VAL A 169 -8.34 0.68 32.54
CA VAL A 169 -7.03 1.00 31.95
C VAL A 169 -6.84 2.51 32.01
N THR A 170 -5.65 2.94 32.40
CA THR A 170 -5.25 4.35 32.36
C THR A 170 -3.82 4.46 31.86
N GLY A 171 -3.63 5.23 30.80
CA GLY A 171 -2.34 5.41 30.13
C GLY A 171 -1.95 4.26 29.21
N THR A 172 -1.92 3.01 29.69
CA THR A 172 -1.37 1.87 28.93
C THR A 172 -2.14 0.57 29.16
N VAL A 173 -2.41 -0.17 28.08
CA VAL A 173 -2.94 -1.55 28.12
C VAL A 173 -1.87 -2.56 27.70
N THR A 174 -1.79 -3.69 28.40
CA THR A 174 -0.94 -4.82 28.02
C THR A 174 -1.69 -5.75 27.08
N ILE A 175 -1.03 -6.11 25.98
CA ILE A 175 -1.48 -7.12 25.02
C ILE A 175 -0.66 -8.40 25.29
N PRO A 176 -1.31 -9.52 25.66
CA PRO A 176 -0.60 -10.78 25.86
C PRO A 176 0.12 -11.26 24.58
N PRO A 177 1.19 -12.05 24.68
CA PRO A 177 1.85 -12.64 23.51
C PRO A 177 0.90 -13.45 22.63
N GLY A 178 0.78 -13.04 21.36
CA GLY A 178 -0.16 -13.62 20.40
C GLY A 178 -1.63 -13.36 20.72
N GLY A 179 -1.89 -12.46 21.66
CA GLY A 179 -3.20 -12.17 22.22
C GLY A 179 -3.85 -10.91 21.64
N VAL A 180 -4.98 -10.57 22.24
CA VAL A 180 -5.79 -9.40 21.89
C VAL A 180 -6.14 -8.65 23.17
N ALA A 181 -6.14 -7.32 23.10
CA ALA A 181 -6.79 -6.45 24.08
C ALA A 181 -7.90 -5.65 23.39
N VAL A 182 -9.04 -5.47 24.08
CA VAL A 182 -10.15 -4.66 23.55
C VAL A 182 -10.52 -3.60 24.57
N VAL A 183 -10.20 -2.34 24.30
CA VAL A 183 -10.49 -1.23 25.23
C VAL A 183 -11.73 -0.48 24.76
N ARG A 184 -12.72 -0.38 25.66
CA ARG A 184 -13.87 0.52 25.49
C ARG A 184 -13.50 1.92 26.00
N GLU A 185 -13.48 2.87 25.09
CA GLU A 185 -13.18 4.29 25.32
C GLU A 185 -14.50 5.08 25.30
N PRO A 186 -15.06 5.49 26.46
CA PRO A 186 -16.27 6.33 26.47
C PRO A 186 -16.01 7.69 25.82
N HIS A 187 -17.04 8.26 25.19
CA HIS A 187 -17.00 9.62 24.63
C HIS A 187 -16.95 10.71 25.70
#